data_AF-A0AAU8LBX8-F1
#
_entry.id   AF-A0AAU8LBX8-F1
#
_cell.length_a   1.000
_cell.length_b   1.000
_cell.length_c   1.000
_cell.angle_alpha   90.00
_cell.angle_beta   90.00
_cell.angle_gamma   90.00
#
_symmetry.space_group_name_H-M   'P 1'
#
loop_
_entity.id
_entity.type
_entity.pdbx_description
1 polymer ?
#
loop_
_entity_poly.entity_id
_entity_poly.type
_entity_poly.pdbx_seq_one_letter_code
_entity_poly.pdbx_strand_id
1 'polypeptide(L)'
;MNTAKKTGFNQYLLLALIGLGVWVPVVWTALAFYASSAESPMKVGSAIVLLGQLEIFAIIFLVIYAFCFKPWRLSTTARLGFFFNVLGAAVAAVGIIVALANM
;
A
#
# COMPACT_ATOMS: atom_id res chain seq x y z
N MET A 1 -9.12 -31.75 -5.95
CA MET A 1 -7.83 -31.15 -5.56
C MET A 1 -7.60 -29.95 -6.48
N ASN A 2 -7.85 -28.73 -5.98
CA ASN A 2 -7.84 -27.52 -6.80
C ASN A 2 -6.37 -27.16 -7.09
N THR A 3 -5.90 -27.40 -8.31
CA THR A 3 -4.52 -27.15 -8.72
C THR A 3 -4.28 -25.64 -8.78
N ALA A 4 -3.81 -25.06 -7.67
CA ALA A 4 -3.44 -23.66 -7.62
C ALA A 4 -2.41 -23.36 -8.72
N LYS A 5 -2.66 -22.31 -9.51
CA LYS A 5 -1.76 -21.92 -10.60
C LYS A 5 -0.43 -21.45 -10.01
N LYS A 6 0.68 -22.05 -10.46
CA LYS A 6 2.04 -21.60 -10.08
C LYS A 6 2.20 -20.13 -10.49
N THR A 7 2.60 -19.32 -9.52
CA THR A 7 2.81 -17.88 -9.70
C THR A 7 4.06 -17.65 -10.54
N GLY A 8 3.94 -16.93 -11.66
CA GLY A 8 5.08 -16.62 -12.54
C GLY A 8 5.94 -15.47 -12.02
N PHE A 9 7.18 -15.33 -12.51
CA PHE A 9 8.11 -14.27 -12.12
C PHE A 9 7.50 -12.86 -12.24
N ASN A 10 6.81 -12.57 -13.36
CA ASN A 10 6.15 -11.27 -13.58
C ASN A 10 5.07 -10.97 -12.52
N GLN A 11 4.40 -12.00 -11.98
CA GLN A 11 3.39 -11.81 -10.95
C GLN A 11 4.02 -11.52 -9.58
N TYR A 12 5.19 -12.10 -9.29
CA TYR A 12 5.98 -11.77 -8.11
C TYR A 12 6.56 -10.35 -8.20
N LEU A 13 7.09 -9.97 -9.36
CA LEU A 13 7.62 -8.63 -9.60
C LEU A 13 6.54 -7.56 -9.41
N LEU A 14 5.34 -7.77 -9.98
CA LEU A 14 4.20 -6.86 -9.78
C LEU A 14 3.76 -6.79 -8.32
N LEU A 15 3.69 -7.92 -7.62
CA LEU A 15 3.38 -7.94 -6.18
C LEU A 15 4.43 -7.18 -5.35
N ALA A 16 5.70 -7.30 -5.70
CA ALA A 16 6.79 -6.60 -5.05
C ALA A 16 6.76 -5.10 -5.32
N LEU A 17 6.49 -4.69 -6.57
CA LEU A 17 6.34 -3.27 -6.95
C LEU A 17 5.13 -2.62 -6.27
N ILE A 18 4.01 -3.34 -6.20
CA ILE A 18 2.83 -2.90 -5.44
C ILE A 18 3.18 -2.79 -3.97
N GLY A 19 3.86 -3.79 -3.40
CA GLY A 19 4.29 -3.74 -2.01
C GLY A 19 5.23 -2.57 -1.73
N LEU A 20 6.20 -2.29 -2.60
CA LEU A 20 7.04 -1.10 -2.52
C LEU A 20 6.20 0.18 -2.58
N GLY A 21 5.28 0.29 -3.53
CA GLY A 21 4.41 1.45 -3.69
C GLY A 21 3.46 1.70 -2.51
N VAL A 22 3.03 0.65 -1.81
CA VAL A 22 2.17 0.75 -0.62
C VAL A 22 2.99 0.98 0.66
N TRP A 23 4.07 0.23 0.86
CA TRP A 23 4.79 0.22 2.14
C TRP A 23 5.80 1.36 2.28
N VAL A 24 6.40 1.85 1.18
CA VAL A 24 7.27 3.04 1.22
C VAL A 24 6.54 4.26 1.80
N PRO A 25 5.34 4.65 1.31
CA PRO A 25 4.64 5.78 1.90
C PRO A 25 4.18 5.50 3.34
N VAL A 26 3.79 4.27 3.69
CA VAL A 26 3.44 3.89 5.09
C VAL A 26 4.60 4.06 6.05
N VAL A 27 5.79 3.58 5.68
CA VAL A 27 6.99 3.70 6.53
C VAL A 27 7.41 5.17 6.61
N TRP A 28 7.28 5.93 5.52
CA TRP A 28 7.59 7.35 5.50
C TRP A 28 6.62 8.18 6.35
N THR A 29 5.30 7.95 6.30
CA THR A 29 4.33 8.61 7.18
C THR A 29 4.61 8.27 8.64
N ALA A 30 4.91 7.01 8.97
CA ALA A 30 5.23 6.63 10.34
C ALA A 30 6.49 7.33 10.86
N LEU A 31 7.56 7.38 10.05
CA LEU A 31 8.78 8.12 10.37
C LEU A 31 8.54 9.63 10.49
N ALA A 32 7.76 10.20 9.57
CA ALA A 32 7.42 11.62 9.60
C ALA A 32 6.57 11.99 10.82
N PHE A 33 5.62 11.14 11.23
CA PHE A 33 4.82 11.33 12.44
C PHE A 33 5.69 11.25 13.72
N TYR A 34 6.61 10.29 13.77
CA TYR A 34 7.58 10.19 14.86
C TYR A 34 8.48 11.44 14.91
N ALA A 35 8.96 11.92 13.77
CA ALA A 35 9.79 13.12 13.67
C ALA A 35 9.02 14.43 13.90
N SER A 36 7.75 14.53 13.51
CA SER A 36 6.91 15.72 13.72
C SER A 36 6.52 15.92 15.18
N SER A 37 6.70 14.90 16.02
CA SER A 37 6.67 15.07 17.47
C SER A 37 7.76 16.05 17.96
N ALA A 38 8.70 16.48 17.09
CA ALA A 38 9.76 17.44 17.35
C ALA A 38 9.69 18.78 16.58
N GLU A 39 8.91 18.94 15.49
CA GLU A 39 8.89 20.20 14.69
C GLU A 39 7.54 20.55 13.98
N SER A 40 7.42 21.86 13.65
CA SER A 40 6.26 22.66 13.17
C SER A 40 5.22 22.02 12.21
N PRO A 41 3.90 22.26 12.43
CA PRO A 41 2.77 21.60 11.76
C PRO A 41 2.62 21.87 10.25
N MET A 42 3.23 22.95 9.73
CA MET A 42 2.96 23.40 8.34
C MET A 42 3.71 22.59 7.27
N LYS A 43 4.87 21.99 7.59
CA LYS A 43 5.62 21.08 6.68
C LYS A 43 4.99 19.69 6.60
N VAL A 44 4.24 19.31 7.63
CA VAL A 44 3.63 17.98 7.74
C VAL A 44 2.44 17.85 6.76
N GLY A 45 1.67 18.93 6.58
CA GLY A 45 0.50 18.94 5.70
C GLY A 45 0.80 18.70 4.21
N SER A 46 1.83 19.34 3.66
CA SER A 46 2.22 19.14 2.26
C SER A 46 2.80 17.74 1.98
N ALA A 47 3.50 17.15 2.97
CA ALA A 47 3.99 15.78 2.88
C ALA A 47 2.84 14.75 2.89
N ILE A 48 1.80 14.98 3.68
CA ILE A 48 0.61 14.12 3.74
C ILE A 48 -0.13 14.09 2.39
N VAL A 49 -0.26 15.24 1.72
CA VAL A 49 -0.91 15.31 0.40
C VAL A 49 -0.14 14.53 -0.66
N LEU A 50 1.20 14.62 -0.68
CA LEU A 50 2.05 13.85 -1.59
C LEU A 50 1.98 12.34 -1.29
N LEU A 51 1.93 11.97 -0.02
CA LEU A 51 1.74 10.58 0.42
C LEU A 51 0.39 10.03 -0.05
N GLY A 52 -0.68 10.82 0.04
CA GLY A 52 -2.00 10.43 -0.45
C GLY A 52 -2.09 10.25 -1.95
N GLN A 53 -1.38 11.07 -2.73
CA GLN A 53 -1.29 10.85 -4.16
C GLN A 53 -0.61 9.52 -4.49
N LEU A 54 0.52 9.22 -3.84
CA LEU A 54 1.23 7.95 -4.04
C LEU A 54 0.36 6.74 -3.65
N GLU A 55 -0.43 6.89 -2.59
CA GLU A 55 -1.33 5.86 -2.09
C GLU A 55 -2.47 5.56 -3.07
N ILE A 56 -3.07 6.60 -3.67
CA ILE A 56 -4.10 6.44 -4.71
C ILE A 56 -3.54 5.63 -5.88
N PHE A 57 -2.32 5.92 -6.33
CA PHE A 57 -1.67 5.12 -7.38
C PHE A 57 -1.49 3.66 -6.96
N ALA A 58 -0.99 3.43 -5.74
CA ALA A 58 -0.77 2.08 -5.22
C ALA A 58 -2.08 1.26 -5.11
N ILE A 59 -3.18 1.90 -4.68
CA ILE A 59 -4.53 1.30 -4.64
C ILE A 59 -5.01 0.96 -6.05
N ILE A 60 -4.84 1.85 -7.03
CA ILE A 60 -5.21 1.59 -8.43
C ILE A 60 -4.45 0.38 -8.96
N PHE A 61 -3.14 0.27 -8.72
CA PHE A 61 -2.35 -0.90 -9.10
C PHE A 61 -2.81 -2.18 -8.40
N LEU A 62 -3.19 -2.11 -7.13
CA LEU A 62 -3.79 -3.21 -6.36
C LEU A 62 -5.08 -3.71 -6.98
N VAL A 63 -5.96 -2.79 -7.40
CA VAL A 63 -7.24 -3.10 -8.05
C VAL A 63 -7.00 -3.73 -9.42
N ILE A 64 -6.12 -3.14 -10.25
CA ILE A 64 -5.75 -3.72 -11.55
C ILE A 64 -5.18 -5.13 -11.36
N TYR A 65 -4.28 -5.31 -10.39
CA TYR A 65 -3.73 -6.62 -10.07
C TYR A 65 -4.80 -7.63 -9.67
N ALA A 66 -5.76 -7.22 -8.83
CA ALA A 66 -6.87 -8.06 -8.40
C ALA A 66 -7.73 -8.53 -9.58
N PHE A 67 -8.06 -7.64 -10.51
CA PHE A 67 -8.87 -7.96 -11.68
C PHE A 67 -8.10 -8.79 -12.72
N CYS A 68 -6.86 -8.43 -13.04
CA CYS A 68 -6.07 -9.09 -14.07
C CYS A 68 -5.60 -10.48 -13.64
N PHE A 69 -5.12 -10.64 -12.40
CA PHE A 69 -4.47 -11.86 -11.96
C PHE A 69 -5.32 -12.74 -11.05
N LYS A 70 -6.43 -12.22 -10.52
CA LYS A 70 -7.38 -12.93 -9.66
C LYS A 70 -6.64 -13.70 -8.54
N PRO A 71 -6.05 -12.99 -7.55
CA PRO A 71 -5.16 -13.58 -6.55
C PRO A 71 -5.78 -14.73 -5.75
N TRP A 72 -7.11 -14.79 -5.65
CA TRP A 72 -7.85 -15.91 -5.08
C TRP A 72 -7.73 -17.24 -5.85
N ARG A 73 -7.21 -17.23 -7.08
CA ARG A 73 -6.91 -18.44 -7.88
C ARG A 73 -5.41 -18.80 -7.92
N LEU A 74 -4.55 -17.99 -7.28
CA LEU A 74 -3.11 -18.20 -7.24
C LEU A 74 -2.68 -19.03 -6.02
N SER A 75 -1.38 -19.32 -5.93
CA SER A 75 -0.78 -20.00 -4.78
C SER A 75 -1.05 -19.27 -3.45
N THR A 76 -1.08 -20.01 -2.35
CA THR A 76 -1.34 -19.48 -1.00
C THR A 76 -0.41 -18.32 -0.64
N THR A 77 0.86 -18.39 -1.03
CA THR A 77 1.86 -17.34 -0.81
C THR A 77 1.51 -16.04 -1.53
N ALA A 78 1.15 -16.10 -2.81
CA ALA A 78 0.77 -14.91 -3.58
C ALA A 78 -0.54 -14.30 -3.08
N ARG A 79 -1.48 -15.17 -2.64
CA ARG A 79 -2.74 -14.73 -2.03
C ARG A 79 -2.49 -14.00 -0.71
N LEU A 80 -1.60 -14.51 0.15
CA LEU A 80 -1.21 -13.85 1.40
C LEU A 80 -0.51 -12.51 1.14
N GLY A 81 0.46 -12.47 0.21
CA GLY A 81 1.14 -11.22 -0.15
C GLY A 81 0.18 -10.14 -0.67
N PHE A 82 -0.82 -10.54 -1.46
CA PHE A 82 -1.88 -9.63 -1.89
C PHE A 82 -2.69 -9.09 -0.70
N PHE A 83 -3.11 -9.96 0.23
CA PHE A 83 -3.85 -9.52 1.42
C PHE A 83 -3.04 -8.57 2.31
N PHE A 84 -1.73 -8.80 2.48
CA PHE A 84 -0.86 -7.88 3.21
C PHE A 84 -0.80 -6.49 2.56
N ASN A 85 -0.74 -6.44 1.23
CA ASN A 85 -0.76 -5.16 0.51
C ASN A 85 -2.12 -4.46 0.61
N VAL A 86 -3.24 -5.20 0.59
CA VAL A 86 -4.57 -4.62 0.85
C VAL A 86 -4.65 -4.06 2.27
N LEU A 87 -4.12 -4.79 3.27
CA LEU A 87 -4.08 -4.34 4.67
C LEU A 87 -3.22 -3.07 4.82
N GLY A 88 -2.04 -3.04 4.21
CA GLY A 88 -1.18 -1.87 4.20
C GLY A 88 -1.85 -0.65 3.58
N ALA A 89 -2.54 -0.83 2.44
CA ALA A 89 -3.30 0.23 1.80
C ALA A 89 -4.49 0.71 2.65
N ALA A 90 -5.18 -0.18 3.35
CA ALA A 90 -6.26 0.22 4.26
C ALA A 90 -5.75 1.04 5.45
N VAL A 91 -4.62 0.62 6.05
CA VAL A 91 -3.98 1.35 7.15
C VAL A 91 -3.49 2.72 6.70
N ALA A 92 -2.87 2.79 5.54
CA ALA A 92 -2.41 4.03 4.95
C ALA A 92 -3.58 5.01 4.71
N ALA A 93 -4.66 4.54 4.09
CA ALA A 93 -5.84 5.35 3.79
C ALA A 93 -6.49 5.89 5.06
N VAL A 94 -6.62 5.06 6.11
CA VAL A 94 -7.09 5.50 7.42
C VAL A 94 -6.15 6.55 8.02
N GLY A 95 -4.84 6.33 7.94
CA GLY A 95 -3.83 7.28 8.41
C GLY A 95 -3.95 8.65 7.73
N ILE A 96 -4.18 8.68 6.43
CA ILE A 96 -4.39 9.91 5.67
C ILE A 96 -5.70 10.60 6.08
N ILE A 97 -6.80 9.85 6.20
CA ILE A 97 -8.09 10.42 6.63
C ILE A 97 -7.96 11.05 8.02
N VAL A 98 -7.34 10.36 8.98
CA VAL A 98 -7.12 10.88 10.33
C VAL A 98 -6.22 12.10 10.31
N ALA A 99 -5.15 12.08 9.51
CA ALA A 99 -4.25 13.21 9.39
C ALA A 99 -4.95 14.44 8.79
N LEU A 100 -5.78 14.27 7.76
CA LEU A 100 -6.62 15.33 7.19
C LEU A 100 -7.69 15.85 8.16
N ALA A 101 -8.31 14.97 8.95
CA ALA A 101 -9.33 15.36 9.92
C ALA A 101 -8.78 16.17 11.10
N ASN A 102 -7.47 16.06 11.35
CA ASN A 102 -6.75 16.77 12.42
C ASN A 102 -5.98 18.01 11.91
N MET A 103 -6.11 18.37 10.62
CA MET A 103 -5.65 19.65 10.06
C MET A 103 -6.70 20.74 10.25
#